data_AF-A0A1V8SCK9-F1
#
_entry.id   AF-A0A1V8SCK9-F1
#
_cell.length_a   1.000
_cell.length_b   1.000
_cell.length_c   1.000
_cell.angle_alpha   90.00
_cell.angle_beta   90.00
_cell.angle_gamma   90.00
#
_symmetry.space_group_name_H-M   'P 1'
#
loop_
_entity.id
_entity.type
_entity.pdbx_description
1 polymer ?
#
loop_
_entity_poly.entity_id
_entity_poly.type
_entity_poly.pdbx_seq_one_letter_code
_entity_poly.pdbx_strand_id
1 'polypeptide(L)'
;MFAMSKKISRSLCIARSSVALRPGGRSVTSDYSTSTLTPLSTTTHTTDAIPYWQHVWKDVEKTDFLTYRWQTRNTIERPEKLLDFLKKVVPERIPHASTAVDKDEQFIAREAFLEDVYRGMEKAPMSVRLTPHVLSVINWQAPLQDPVLRQFLPLKSRVLPDHPELTLDSLHEEGDSPVAGLVHRYPDKVLFLATSVCPVYCRFCTRSYAVGADTESVTKHSLKPARRRWDAMFEYIEKTPQIHDVVVSGGDSYYLDPSHLTRIGHRLLDIPHIKRFRFATKGLAVCPMRMIDPNDAWVNAFVEISDRGREVGKEVAMHTHFNHPNEITWATEMAARTLFQRGVRVRNQTVLLRGVNDTIATMAELIRKLSDLMIQPYYVYLGDMVKGVEDLRTSLATALHIEQNLIGGIAGFNMPKFVVDLPRGGGKRPITSFENYDTETGVSTWKAPAVAGDRVFRYHDPVKRD
;
A
#
# COMPACT_ATOMS: atom_id res chain seq x y z
N MET A 1 53.75 -53.87 -13.65
CA MET A 1 53.22 -55.25 -13.68
C MET A 1 51.79 -55.17 -14.17
N PHE A 2 51.56 -55.40 -15.47
CA PHE A 2 51.02 -56.66 -16.04
C PHE A 2 49.64 -56.99 -15.43
N ALA A 3 48.51 -56.73 -16.10
CA ALA A 3 47.90 -57.52 -17.19
C ALA A 3 47.65 -58.98 -16.73
N MET A 4 46.48 -59.61 -16.88
CA MET A 4 45.67 -59.73 -18.10
C MET A 4 44.39 -60.58 -17.82
N SER A 5 43.31 -60.31 -18.59
CA SER A 5 42.43 -61.27 -19.33
C SER A 5 41.54 -62.28 -18.54
N LYS A 6 40.28 -62.58 -18.92
CA LYS A 6 39.73 -63.02 -20.23
C LYS A 6 38.16 -62.96 -20.23
N LYS A 7 37.51 -62.40 -21.27
CA LYS A 7 36.68 -63.05 -22.36
C LYS A 7 35.26 -63.53 -21.93
N ILE A 8 34.14 -63.42 -22.68
CA ILE A 8 33.86 -63.40 -24.15
C ILE A 8 32.46 -62.79 -24.47
N SER A 9 32.42 -62.02 -25.58
CA SER A 9 31.42 -61.78 -26.66
C SER A 9 29.90 -61.64 -26.46
N ARG A 10 29.32 -60.64 -27.14
CA ARG A 10 28.58 -60.82 -28.43
C ARG A 10 28.47 -59.52 -29.23
N SER A 11 28.72 -59.61 -30.53
CA SER A 11 28.68 -58.57 -31.56
C SER A 11 27.27 -58.32 -32.08
N LEU A 12 26.99 -57.12 -32.62
CA LEU A 12 26.35 -57.02 -33.94
C LEU A 12 26.63 -55.67 -34.63
N CYS A 13 26.89 -55.79 -35.93
CA CYS A 13 27.38 -54.77 -36.84
C CYS A 13 26.28 -53.85 -37.41
N ILE A 14 26.78 -52.71 -37.87
CA ILE A 14 26.19 -51.69 -38.73
C ILE A 14 25.81 -52.27 -40.11
N ALA A 15 24.66 -51.87 -40.64
CA ALA A 15 24.38 -51.91 -42.08
C ALA A 15 23.87 -50.53 -42.54
N ARG A 16 24.63 -49.92 -43.47
CA ARG A 16 24.24 -48.74 -44.24
C ARG A 16 23.25 -49.14 -45.32
N SER A 17 22.20 -48.35 -45.52
CA SER A 17 21.56 -48.25 -46.85
C SER A 17 21.18 -46.80 -47.12
N SER A 18 21.74 -46.28 -48.20
CA SER A 18 21.44 -45.00 -48.83
C SER A 18 20.21 -45.15 -49.71
N VAL A 19 19.19 -44.33 -49.53
CA VAL A 19 18.12 -44.16 -50.53
C VAL A 19 17.83 -42.67 -50.70
N ALA A 20 17.88 -42.26 -51.97
CA ALA A 20 17.79 -40.89 -52.46
C ALA A 20 16.42 -40.24 -52.18
N LEU A 21 16.46 -38.95 -51.84
CA LEU A 21 15.30 -38.07 -51.78
C LEU A 21 14.75 -37.84 -53.20
N ARG A 22 13.47 -38.16 -53.41
CA ARG A 22 12.63 -37.55 -54.46
C ARG A 22 11.47 -36.78 -53.79
N PRO A 23 11.10 -35.59 -54.30
CA PRO A 23 10.12 -34.74 -53.64
C PRO A 23 8.71 -35.18 -54.01
N GLY A 24 7.99 -35.75 -53.04
CA GLY A 24 6.55 -36.01 -53.12
C GLY A 24 5.83 -35.06 -52.18
N GLY A 25 5.35 -33.94 -52.70
CA GLY A 25 4.58 -32.97 -51.94
C GLY A 25 3.26 -33.57 -51.44
N ARG A 26 3.04 -33.46 -50.13
CA ARG A 26 1.73 -33.22 -49.54
C ARG A 26 1.92 -32.16 -48.47
N SER A 27 1.46 -30.95 -48.77
CA SER A 27 1.35 -29.88 -47.78
C SER A 27 0.33 -30.33 -46.73
N VAL A 28 0.81 -30.63 -45.53
CA VAL A 28 -0.05 -30.56 -44.36
C VAL A 28 -0.02 -29.09 -43.96
N THR A 29 -0.94 -28.32 -44.55
CA THR A 29 -1.27 -26.99 -44.06
C THR A 29 -1.94 -27.20 -42.71
N SER A 30 -1.19 -26.98 -41.63
CA SER A 30 -1.83 -26.75 -40.34
C SER A 30 -2.51 -25.39 -40.43
N ASP A 31 -3.79 -25.41 -40.76
CA ASP A 31 -4.69 -24.27 -40.53
C ASP A 31 -4.81 -24.09 -39.01
N TYR A 32 -3.81 -23.47 -38.40
CA TYR A 32 -4.04 -22.67 -37.22
C TYR A 32 -4.82 -21.46 -37.71
N SER A 33 -6.13 -21.68 -37.91
CA SER A 33 -7.12 -20.61 -37.86
C SER A 33 -6.74 -19.77 -36.64
N THR A 34 -6.26 -18.56 -36.90
CA THR A 34 -6.24 -17.49 -35.91
C THR A 34 -7.69 -17.32 -35.49
N SER A 35 -8.10 -18.13 -34.51
CA SER A 35 -9.16 -17.79 -33.61
C SER A 35 -8.70 -16.48 -33.01
N THR A 36 -9.10 -15.38 -33.66
CA THR A 36 -9.29 -14.11 -33.00
C THR A 36 -10.17 -14.47 -31.82
N LEU A 37 -9.53 -14.67 -30.67
CA LEU A 37 -10.22 -14.66 -29.40
C LEU A 37 -11.00 -13.35 -29.44
N THR A 38 -12.29 -13.45 -29.74
CA THR A 38 -13.21 -12.35 -29.50
C THR A 38 -12.93 -11.98 -28.06
N PRO A 39 -12.50 -10.75 -27.75
CA PRO A 39 -12.29 -10.35 -26.38
C PRO A 39 -13.53 -10.78 -25.64
N LEU A 40 -13.37 -11.59 -24.58
CA LEU A 40 -14.44 -11.88 -23.64
C LEU A 40 -15.17 -10.57 -23.45
N SER A 41 -16.41 -10.54 -23.95
CA SER A 41 -17.26 -9.35 -24.12
C SER A 41 -16.74 -8.24 -23.24
N THR A 42 -16.19 -7.17 -23.83
CA THR A 42 -15.91 -5.93 -23.12
C THR A 42 -17.14 -5.67 -22.29
N THR A 43 -17.09 -5.99 -21.01
CA THR A 43 -18.26 -5.90 -20.17
C THR A 43 -18.52 -4.41 -20.18
N THR A 44 -19.62 -4.04 -20.79
CA THR A 44 -20.22 -2.72 -20.89
C THR A 44 -20.64 -2.21 -19.50
N HIS A 45 -19.83 -2.47 -18.48
CA HIS A 45 -20.07 -2.12 -17.09
C HIS A 45 -19.19 -0.94 -16.71
N THR A 46 -19.29 0.17 -17.43
CA THR A 46 -18.75 1.42 -16.89
C THR A 46 -19.58 2.64 -17.24
N THR A 47 -20.34 2.69 -18.34
CA THR A 47 -21.17 3.86 -18.65
C THR A 47 -22.35 4.03 -17.69
N ASP A 48 -22.93 2.92 -17.22
CA ASP A 48 -24.14 2.91 -16.38
C ASP A 48 -23.87 2.67 -14.89
N ALA A 49 -22.60 2.70 -14.46
CA ALA A 49 -22.27 2.55 -13.05
C ALA A 49 -22.81 3.73 -12.24
N ILE A 50 -23.57 3.44 -11.18
CA ILE A 50 -24.15 4.46 -10.30
C ILE A 50 -23.01 5.36 -9.77
N PRO A 51 -23.10 6.69 -9.98
CA PRO A 51 -22.15 7.66 -9.44
C PRO A 51 -22.11 7.62 -7.90
N TYR A 52 -21.17 6.85 -7.33
CA TYR A 52 -21.08 6.68 -5.87
C TYR A 52 -20.83 8.01 -5.14
N TRP A 53 -20.37 9.05 -5.84
CA TRP A 53 -20.09 10.37 -5.27
C TRP A 53 -21.28 11.32 -5.19
N GLN A 54 -22.39 11.05 -5.91
CA GLN A 54 -23.49 12.02 -6.04
C GLN A 54 -24.22 12.32 -4.72
N HIS A 55 -24.11 11.44 -3.71
CA HIS A 55 -24.65 11.74 -2.38
C HIS A 55 -23.88 12.88 -1.67
N VAL A 56 -22.63 13.15 -2.07
CA VAL A 56 -21.81 14.27 -1.59
C VAL A 56 -21.76 15.40 -2.63
N TRP A 57 -21.57 15.05 -3.89
CA TRP A 57 -21.31 15.97 -5.00
C TRP A 57 -22.43 15.87 -6.04
N LYS A 58 -23.62 16.38 -5.67
CA LYS A 58 -24.88 16.20 -6.41
C LYS A 58 -24.82 16.66 -7.87
N ASP A 59 -24.20 17.81 -8.11
CA ASP A 59 -24.17 18.48 -9.41
C ASP A 59 -22.88 18.19 -10.21
N VAL A 60 -22.09 17.20 -9.80
CA VAL A 60 -20.82 16.87 -10.45
C VAL A 60 -21.00 15.71 -11.40
N GLU A 61 -20.88 16.03 -12.69
CA GLU A 61 -20.91 15.08 -13.78
C GLU A 61 -19.74 14.09 -13.70
N LYS A 62 -19.98 12.88 -14.21
CA LYS A 62 -18.98 11.83 -14.26
C LYS A 62 -17.72 12.23 -15.03
N THR A 63 -17.88 12.97 -16.11
CA THR A 63 -16.76 13.46 -16.94
C THR A 63 -15.85 14.41 -16.17
N ASP A 64 -16.36 15.10 -15.15
CA ASP A 64 -15.55 15.94 -14.29
C ASP A 64 -14.95 15.14 -13.13
N PHE A 65 -15.79 14.40 -12.39
CA PHE A 65 -15.37 13.67 -11.21
C PHE A 65 -14.24 12.68 -11.49
N LEU A 66 -14.26 12.04 -12.67
CA LEU A 66 -13.25 11.05 -13.07
C LEU A 66 -11.91 11.64 -13.51
N THR A 67 -11.75 12.96 -13.55
CA THR A 67 -10.46 13.57 -13.90
C THR A 67 -9.60 13.81 -12.66
N TYR A 68 -8.30 13.56 -12.78
CA TYR A 68 -7.35 13.86 -11.72
C TYR A 68 -7.28 15.36 -11.42
N ARG A 69 -7.41 16.18 -12.47
CA ARG A 69 -7.46 17.65 -12.33
C ARG A 69 -8.62 18.12 -11.47
N TRP A 70 -9.82 17.55 -11.63
CA TRP A 70 -10.95 17.90 -10.79
C TRP A 70 -10.75 17.43 -9.34
N GLN A 71 -10.25 16.20 -9.15
CA GLN A 71 -9.97 15.65 -7.82
C GLN A 71 -8.98 16.50 -7.03
N THR A 72 -7.89 16.93 -7.68
CA THR A 72 -6.87 17.79 -7.06
C THR A 72 -7.41 19.19 -6.75
N ARG A 73 -8.13 19.82 -7.69
CA ARG A 73 -8.73 21.15 -7.49
C ARG A 73 -9.71 21.20 -6.32
N ASN A 74 -10.43 20.11 -6.08
CA ASN A 74 -11.44 20.01 -5.03
C ASN A 74 -10.96 19.26 -3.78
N THR A 75 -9.65 18.97 -3.69
CA THR A 75 -9.06 18.39 -2.47
C THR A 75 -9.18 19.37 -1.30
N ILE A 76 -9.69 18.89 -0.17
CA ILE A 76 -9.80 19.67 1.06
C ILE A 76 -8.48 19.54 1.81
N GLU A 77 -7.78 20.66 1.99
CA GLU A 77 -6.43 20.71 2.57
C GLU A 77 -6.30 21.70 3.75
N ARG A 78 -7.43 22.27 4.20
CA ARG A 78 -7.45 23.22 5.34
C ARG A 78 -8.58 22.88 6.31
N PRO A 79 -8.37 23.04 7.63
CA PRO A 79 -9.39 22.78 8.65
C PRO A 79 -10.71 23.50 8.40
N GLU A 80 -10.68 24.79 8.03
CA GLU A 80 -11.89 25.59 7.85
C GLU A 80 -12.73 25.07 6.68
N LYS A 81 -12.06 24.71 5.57
CA LYS A 81 -12.71 24.09 4.40
C LYS A 81 -13.30 22.73 4.75
N LEU A 82 -12.65 21.94 5.61
CA LEU A 82 -13.20 20.66 6.07
C LEU A 82 -14.46 20.90 6.91
N LEU A 83 -14.42 21.81 7.87
CA LEU A 83 -15.59 22.11 8.71
C LEU A 83 -16.77 22.60 7.87
N ASP A 84 -16.54 23.47 6.89
CA ASP A 84 -17.59 23.95 5.99
C ASP A 84 -18.16 22.85 5.08
N PHE A 85 -17.34 21.88 4.69
CA PHE A 85 -17.80 20.68 4.01
C PHE A 85 -18.65 19.81 4.95
N LEU A 86 -18.17 19.53 6.16
CA LEU A 86 -18.86 18.68 7.12
C LEU A 86 -20.23 19.24 7.53
N LYS A 87 -20.36 20.57 7.70
CA LYS A 87 -21.66 21.23 7.95
C LYS A 87 -22.72 20.89 6.89
N LYS A 88 -22.30 20.64 5.65
CA LYS A 88 -23.20 20.36 4.51
C LYS A 88 -23.58 18.89 4.39
N VAL A 89 -22.67 17.97 4.74
CA VAL A 89 -22.85 16.53 4.47
C VAL A 89 -23.25 15.72 5.69
N VAL A 90 -22.89 16.17 6.89
CA VAL A 90 -23.21 15.48 8.15
C VAL A 90 -24.65 15.83 8.56
N PRO A 91 -25.49 14.83 8.90
CA PRO A 91 -26.87 15.07 9.35
C PRO A 91 -26.90 15.76 10.71
N GLU A 92 -28.02 16.41 11.05
CA GLU A 92 -28.20 17.11 12.33
C GLU A 92 -28.09 16.17 13.55
N ARG A 93 -28.51 14.91 13.37
CA ARG A 93 -28.46 13.86 14.39
C ARG A 93 -27.62 12.69 13.88
N ILE A 94 -26.53 12.41 14.57
CA ILE A 94 -25.56 11.38 14.21
C ILE A 94 -25.73 10.18 15.16
N PRO A 95 -25.93 8.95 14.65
CA PRO A 95 -26.00 7.77 15.50
C PRO A 95 -24.74 7.59 16.34
N HIS A 96 -24.91 7.33 17.63
CA HIS A 96 -23.81 7.10 18.56
C HIS A 96 -23.06 5.78 18.22
N ALA A 97 -21.74 5.75 18.47
CA ALA A 97 -20.89 4.62 18.11
C ALA A 97 -21.22 3.32 18.88
N SER A 98 -21.82 3.44 20.06
CA SER A 98 -22.24 2.33 20.92
C SER A 98 -23.76 2.20 20.93
N THR A 99 -24.26 0.97 20.81
CA THR A 99 -25.68 0.62 20.96
C THR A 99 -26.09 0.42 22.42
N ALA A 100 -25.14 0.50 23.36
CA ALA A 100 -25.35 0.25 24.79
C ALA A 100 -25.71 1.51 25.59
N VAL A 101 -25.96 2.64 24.93
CA VAL A 101 -26.33 3.90 25.57
C VAL A 101 -27.86 4.01 25.66
N ASP A 102 -28.37 4.71 26.68
CA ASP A 102 -29.80 4.96 26.86
C ASP A 102 -30.45 5.53 25.60
N LYS A 103 -31.75 5.25 25.40
CA LYS A 103 -32.48 5.60 24.16
C LYS A 103 -32.38 7.07 23.77
N ASP A 104 -32.27 7.96 24.75
CA ASP A 104 -32.16 9.41 24.54
C ASP A 104 -30.73 9.88 24.22
N GLU A 105 -29.71 9.05 24.47
CA GLU A 105 -28.29 9.30 24.18
C GLU A 105 -27.78 8.56 22.92
N GLN A 106 -28.70 7.98 22.14
CA GLN A 106 -28.37 7.25 20.90
C GLN A 106 -27.88 8.16 19.76
N PHE A 107 -27.92 9.48 19.93
CA PHE A 107 -27.51 10.44 18.91
C PHE A 107 -26.66 11.55 19.48
N ILE A 108 -25.67 12.01 18.73
CA ILE A 108 -24.96 13.27 19.00
C ILE A 108 -25.40 14.34 17.99
N ALA A 109 -25.43 15.59 18.43
CA ALA A 109 -25.69 16.73 17.55
C ALA A 109 -24.52 16.94 16.58
N ARG A 110 -24.81 17.39 15.36
CA ARG A 110 -23.81 17.73 14.35
C ARG A 110 -22.76 18.70 14.89
N GLU A 111 -23.18 19.71 15.63
CA GLU A 111 -22.31 20.76 16.16
C GLU A 111 -21.31 20.17 17.16
N ALA A 112 -21.72 19.20 17.98
CA ALA A 112 -20.82 18.47 18.88
C ALA A 112 -19.80 17.62 18.10
N PHE A 113 -20.22 16.97 17.02
CA PHE A 113 -19.30 16.24 16.13
C PHE A 113 -18.29 17.16 15.44
N LEU A 114 -18.73 18.31 14.94
CA LEU A 114 -17.85 19.30 14.30
C LEU A 114 -16.80 19.83 15.28
N GLU A 115 -17.20 20.14 16.51
CA GLU A 115 -16.28 20.52 17.57
C GLU A 115 -15.31 19.38 17.90
N ASP A 116 -15.78 18.14 17.98
CA ASP A 116 -14.95 16.96 18.24
C ASP A 116 -13.88 16.74 17.15
N VAL A 117 -14.25 16.95 15.87
CA VAL A 117 -13.32 16.94 14.73
C VAL A 117 -12.32 18.09 14.84
N TYR A 118 -12.79 19.31 15.11
CA TYR A 118 -11.91 20.50 15.23
C TYR A 118 -10.85 20.30 16.33
N ARG A 119 -11.29 19.91 17.54
CA ARG A 119 -10.38 19.59 18.66
C ARG A 119 -9.51 18.37 18.39
N GLY A 120 -9.97 17.44 17.56
CA GLY A 120 -9.18 16.32 17.09
C GLY A 120 -8.02 16.78 16.21
N MET A 121 -8.28 17.72 15.29
CA MET A 121 -7.27 18.26 14.38
C MET A 121 -6.20 19.09 15.11
N GLU A 122 -6.56 19.88 16.12
CA GLU A 122 -5.59 20.64 16.96
C GLU A 122 -4.53 19.69 17.57
N LYS A 123 -4.92 18.47 17.93
CA LYS A 123 -4.01 17.48 18.55
C LYS A 123 -3.33 16.54 17.55
N ALA A 124 -3.74 16.53 16.30
CA ALA A 124 -3.27 15.55 15.32
C ALA A 124 -1.85 15.87 14.85
N PRO A 125 -0.98 14.86 14.70
CA PRO A 125 0.34 15.08 14.11
C PRO A 125 0.26 15.34 12.61
N MET A 126 -0.77 14.86 11.92
CA MET A 126 -0.95 15.04 10.48
C MET A 126 -1.92 16.16 10.18
N SER A 127 -1.54 17.05 9.25
CA SER A 127 -2.45 18.05 8.68
C SER A 127 -3.60 17.37 7.92
N VAL A 128 -4.74 18.05 7.79
CA VAL A 128 -5.85 17.54 6.99
C VAL A 128 -5.54 17.61 5.50
N ARG A 129 -5.75 16.50 4.78
CA ARG A 129 -5.81 16.48 3.32
C ARG A 129 -6.67 15.31 2.85
N LEU A 130 -7.77 15.60 2.16
CA LEU A 130 -8.76 14.61 1.74
C LEU A 130 -9.21 14.88 0.29
N THR A 131 -9.12 13.86 -0.55
CA THR A 131 -9.61 13.93 -1.93
C THR A 131 -11.13 13.82 -1.97
N PRO A 132 -11.80 14.40 -2.99
CA PRO A 132 -13.22 14.19 -3.20
C PRO A 132 -13.61 12.72 -3.28
N HIS A 133 -12.75 11.87 -3.87
CA HIS A 133 -12.91 10.41 -3.87
C HIS A 133 -13.09 9.83 -2.47
N VAL A 134 -12.16 10.09 -1.55
CA VAL A 134 -12.25 9.57 -0.16
C VAL A 134 -13.49 10.11 0.54
N LEU A 135 -13.79 11.41 0.37
CA LEU A 135 -14.99 12.02 0.93
C LEU A 135 -16.29 11.39 0.39
N SER A 136 -16.25 10.84 -0.82
CA SER A 136 -17.38 10.17 -1.48
C SER A 136 -17.53 8.70 -1.10
N VAL A 137 -16.59 8.12 -0.37
CA VAL A 137 -16.66 6.73 0.08
C VAL A 137 -17.14 6.63 1.54
N ILE A 138 -16.97 7.72 2.30
CA ILE A 138 -17.38 7.81 3.70
C ILE A 138 -18.91 7.82 3.80
N ASN A 139 -19.45 6.98 4.69
CA ASN A 139 -20.85 7.03 5.08
C ASN A 139 -21.12 8.20 6.05
N TRP A 140 -21.55 9.33 5.50
CA TRP A 140 -21.89 10.52 6.30
C TRP A 140 -23.17 10.40 7.12
N GLN A 141 -23.99 9.36 6.92
CA GLN A 141 -25.17 9.12 7.78
C GLN A 141 -24.78 8.46 9.12
N ALA A 142 -23.64 7.75 9.15
CA ALA A 142 -23.11 7.08 10.33
C ALA A 142 -21.58 7.29 10.43
N PRO A 143 -21.12 8.55 10.49
CA PRO A 143 -19.68 8.88 10.40
C PRO A 143 -18.87 8.33 11.57
N LEU A 144 -19.47 8.11 12.74
CA LEU A 144 -18.79 7.51 13.88
C LEU A 144 -18.54 6.01 13.68
N GLN A 145 -19.30 5.33 12.84
CA GLN A 145 -19.15 3.91 12.56
C GLN A 145 -18.35 3.67 11.28
N ASP A 146 -18.05 4.73 10.52
CA ASP A 146 -17.40 4.60 9.22
C ASP A 146 -15.89 4.29 9.34
N PRO A 147 -15.42 3.14 8.81
CA PRO A 147 -14.03 2.72 8.92
C PRO A 147 -13.09 3.54 8.03
N VAL A 148 -13.59 4.15 6.94
CA VAL A 148 -12.78 4.99 6.06
C VAL A 148 -12.54 6.35 6.72
N LEU A 149 -13.57 6.97 7.30
CA LEU A 149 -13.43 8.21 8.08
C LEU A 149 -12.42 8.04 9.21
N ARG A 150 -12.50 6.92 9.94
CA ARG A 150 -11.62 6.63 11.08
C ARG A 150 -10.13 6.64 10.73
N GLN A 151 -9.78 6.33 9.48
CA GLN A 151 -8.40 6.38 8.97
C GLN A 151 -7.85 7.79 8.76
N PHE A 152 -8.73 8.80 8.58
CA PHE A 152 -8.34 10.14 8.13
C PHE A 152 -8.73 11.27 9.07
N LEU A 153 -9.95 11.26 9.63
CA LEU A 153 -10.44 12.34 10.49
C LEU A 153 -10.16 12.03 11.96
N PRO A 154 -9.33 12.83 12.65
CA PRO A 154 -9.14 12.68 14.09
C PRO A 154 -10.37 13.19 14.83
N LEU A 155 -10.78 12.45 15.86
CA LEU A 155 -11.85 12.84 16.78
C LEU A 155 -11.27 12.96 18.18
N LYS A 156 -11.45 14.11 18.84
CA LYS A 156 -10.90 14.36 20.18
C LYS A 156 -11.40 13.35 21.21
N SER A 157 -12.63 12.87 21.07
CA SER A 157 -13.29 11.85 21.88
C SER A 157 -12.62 10.47 21.79
N ARG A 158 -11.88 10.19 20.70
CA ARG A 158 -11.16 8.92 20.50
C ARG A 158 -9.71 8.97 20.94
N VAL A 159 -9.13 10.16 21.08
CA VAL A 159 -7.70 10.30 21.41
C VAL A 159 -7.41 9.63 22.75
N LEU A 160 -6.60 8.56 22.71
CA LEU A 160 -5.99 7.95 23.88
C LEU A 160 -4.57 8.53 24.09
N PRO A 161 -4.04 8.49 25.32
CA PRO A 161 -2.63 8.81 25.56
C PRO A 161 -1.73 7.88 24.76
N ASP A 162 -0.65 8.43 24.20
CA ASP A 162 0.37 7.65 23.51
C ASP A 162 1.09 6.69 24.47
N HIS A 163 1.53 5.55 23.96
CA HIS A 163 2.32 4.60 24.74
C HIS A 163 3.65 5.25 25.21
N PRO A 164 4.12 5.01 26.46
CA PRO A 164 5.34 5.65 26.99
C PRO A 164 6.62 5.39 26.19
N GLU A 165 6.71 4.26 25.48
CA GLU A 165 7.84 3.90 24.61
C GLU A 165 7.79 4.55 23.21
N LEU A 166 6.75 5.34 22.91
CA LEU A 166 6.61 6.00 21.62
C LEU A 166 7.71 7.04 21.43
N THR A 167 8.26 7.06 20.21
CA THR A 167 9.12 8.14 19.70
C THR A 167 8.55 8.60 18.37
N LEU A 168 8.81 9.86 17.98
CA LEU A 168 8.20 10.45 16.78
C LEU A 168 8.68 9.75 15.50
N ASP A 169 9.97 9.42 15.41
CA ASP A 169 10.53 8.48 14.43
C ASP A 169 10.64 7.08 15.07
N SER A 170 9.48 6.43 15.26
CA SER A 170 9.39 5.15 15.97
C SER A 170 10.14 4.00 15.29
N LEU A 171 10.38 4.14 13.98
CA LEU A 171 11.09 3.17 13.19
C LEU A 171 12.60 3.48 13.08
N HIS A 172 13.08 4.63 13.53
CA HIS A 172 14.49 5.05 13.42
C HIS A 172 14.95 5.22 11.95
N GLU A 173 14.07 5.72 11.09
CA GLU A 173 14.38 5.97 9.68
C GLU A 173 15.41 7.09 9.49
N GLU A 174 15.38 8.14 10.32
CA GLU A 174 16.37 9.22 10.24
C GLU A 174 17.76 8.75 10.67
N GLY A 175 17.83 7.92 11.71
CA GLY A 175 19.09 7.33 12.18
C GLY A 175 19.71 6.32 11.22
N ASP A 176 18.87 5.59 10.48
CA ASP A 176 19.29 4.62 9.45
C ASP A 176 19.55 5.29 8.07
N SER A 177 19.66 6.62 7.99
CA SER A 177 19.81 7.36 6.73
C SER A 177 21.26 7.80 6.46
N PRO A 178 22.05 7.05 5.65
CA PRO A 178 23.40 7.47 5.26
C PRO A 178 23.45 8.79 4.48
N VAL A 179 22.38 9.13 3.77
CA VAL A 179 22.18 10.44 3.14
C VAL A 179 20.72 10.86 3.31
N ALA A 180 20.47 12.17 3.36
CA ALA A 180 19.15 12.71 3.68
C ALA A 180 18.04 12.16 2.74
N GLY A 181 17.10 11.44 3.34
CA GLY A 181 15.96 10.82 2.65
C GLY A 181 16.21 9.44 2.05
N LEU A 182 17.39 8.84 2.24
CA LEU A 182 17.68 7.46 1.83
C LEU A 182 17.94 6.58 3.05
N VAL A 183 16.96 5.78 3.44
CA VAL A 183 17.08 4.87 4.60
C VAL A 183 17.71 3.55 4.14
N HIS A 184 18.81 3.12 4.77
CA HIS A 184 19.52 1.87 4.46
C HIS A 184 19.68 0.99 5.71
N ARG A 185 18.58 0.38 6.12
CA ARG A 185 18.51 -0.53 7.28
C ARG A 185 18.96 -1.95 6.99
N TYR A 186 18.55 -2.47 5.83
CA TYR A 186 18.75 -3.86 5.48
C TYR A 186 19.98 -4.03 4.60
N PRO A 187 20.64 -5.20 4.61
CA PRO A 187 21.88 -5.40 3.87
C PRO A 187 21.81 -5.07 2.37
N ASP A 188 20.68 -5.37 1.72
CA ASP A 188 20.56 -5.39 0.25
C ASP A 188 19.53 -4.41 -0.32
N LYS A 189 18.93 -3.55 0.53
CA LYS A 189 17.81 -2.71 0.10
C LYS A 189 17.70 -1.39 0.83
N VAL A 190 17.22 -0.40 0.09
CA VAL A 190 17.06 0.99 0.55
C VAL A 190 15.65 1.51 0.31
N LEU A 191 15.26 2.48 1.13
CA LEU A 191 14.04 3.26 1.01
C LEU A 191 14.39 4.69 0.59
N PHE A 192 13.98 5.04 -0.62
CA PHE A 192 14.19 6.32 -1.28
C PHE A 192 12.97 7.21 -1.03
N LEU A 193 13.08 8.21 -0.14
CA LEU A 193 12.02 9.18 0.17
C LEU A 193 12.02 10.29 -0.90
N ALA A 194 11.27 10.09 -1.98
CA ALA A 194 11.26 10.99 -3.13
C ALA A 194 10.55 12.32 -2.85
N THR A 195 9.50 12.30 -2.04
CA THR A 195 8.64 13.47 -1.74
C THR A 195 8.20 13.44 -0.28
N SER A 196 7.67 14.55 0.25
CA SER A 196 7.03 14.60 1.57
C SER A 196 5.54 14.96 1.50
N VAL A 197 4.91 14.80 0.33
CA VAL A 197 3.51 15.14 0.09
C VAL A 197 2.75 13.90 -0.37
N CYS A 198 1.50 13.79 0.06
CA CYS A 198 0.58 12.72 -0.29
C CYS A 198 -0.71 13.28 -0.92
N PRO A 199 -1.48 12.50 -1.70
CA PRO A 199 -2.81 12.90 -2.13
C PRO A 199 -3.78 13.08 -0.94
N VAL A 200 -3.63 12.26 0.11
CA VAL A 200 -4.33 12.37 1.40
C VAL A 200 -3.36 12.11 2.55
N TYR A 201 -3.69 12.57 3.75
CA TYR A 201 -2.90 12.27 4.95
C TYR A 201 -3.66 11.31 5.88
N CYS A 202 -3.14 10.08 5.99
CA CYS A 202 -3.63 9.09 6.95
C CYS A 202 -3.27 9.51 8.37
N ARG A 203 -4.17 9.31 9.35
CA ARG A 203 -3.87 9.56 10.77
C ARG A 203 -2.67 8.74 11.26
N PHE A 204 -2.58 7.48 10.82
CA PHE A 204 -1.57 6.52 11.21
C PHE A 204 -0.27 6.62 10.37
N CYS A 205 0.06 7.80 9.83
CA CYS A 205 1.26 7.98 9.03
C CYS A 205 2.53 7.84 9.89
N THR A 206 3.30 6.78 9.65
CA THR A 206 4.58 6.51 10.33
C THR A 206 5.63 7.60 10.11
N ARG A 207 5.50 8.37 9.03
CA ARG A 207 6.38 9.49 8.68
C ARG A 207 5.78 10.85 9.02
N SER A 208 4.92 10.90 10.04
CA SER A 208 4.38 12.17 10.53
C SER A 208 5.46 13.14 11.03
N TYR A 209 6.71 12.73 11.21
CA TYR A 209 7.83 13.65 11.47
C TYR A 209 8.26 14.48 10.23
N ALA A 210 7.97 14.03 9.00
CA ALA A 210 8.48 14.65 7.77
C ALA A 210 7.42 14.92 6.69
N VAL A 211 6.31 14.17 6.69
CA VAL A 211 5.24 14.26 5.68
C VAL A 211 4.18 15.28 6.09
N GLY A 212 3.76 16.09 5.12
CA GLY A 212 2.73 17.12 5.29
C GLY A 212 3.27 18.50 5.66
N ALA A 213 2.33 19.41 5.93
CA ALA A 213 2.65 20.71 6.51
C ALA A 213 2.81 20.58 8.03
N ASP A 214 3.43 21.58 8.65
CA ASP A 214 3.47 21.71 10.11
C ASP A 214 2.06 21.69 10.70
N THR A 215 1.95 21.08 11.87
CA THR A 215 0.74 21.13 12.70
C THR A 215 1.07 21.76 14.04
N GLU A 216 0.05 22.05 14.86
CA GLU A 216 0.26 22.54 16.23
C GLU A 216 1.08 21.56 17.09
N SER A 217 1.02 20.27 16.78
CA SER A 217 1.64 19.22 17.58
C SER A 217 2.99 18.72 17.06
N VAL A 218 3.35 19.02 15.80
CA VAL A 218 4.57 18.55 15.13
C VAL A 218 5.06 19.55 14.08
N THR A 219 6.30 20.02 14.22
CA THR A 219 7.07 20.68 13.15
C THR A 219 7.75 19.63 12.27
N LYS A 220 7.64 19.77 10.94
CA LYS A 220 8.04 18.76 9.96
C LYS A 220 9.40 19.05 9.35
N HIS A 221 10.20 18.00 9.17
CA HIS A 221 11.43 18.04 8.37
C HIS A 221 11.12 17.73 6.90
N SER A 222 10.55 18.71 6.18
CA SER A 222 10.03 18.50 4.82
C SER A 222 11.10 18.06 3.82
N LEU A 223 10.90 16.88 3.24
CA LEU A 223 11.70 16.31 2.16
C LEU A 223 11.11 16.65 0.78
N LYS A 224 11.11 17.95 0.43
CA LYS A 224 10.57 18.40 -0.86
C LYS A 224 11.25 17.68 -2.05
N PRO A 225 10.53 17.41 -3.15
CA PRO A 225 11.12 16.92 -4.39
C PRO A 225 12.21 17.89 -4.87
N ALA A 226 13.46 17.43 -4.89
CA ALA A 226 14.59 18.24 -5.30
C ALA A 226 15.62 17.37 -6.01
N ARG A 227 15.92 17.69 -7.27
CA ARG A 227 16.85 16.91 -8.10
C ARG A 227 18.20 16.73 -7.42
N ARG A 228 18.78 17.81 -6.88
CA ARG A 228 20.05 17.77 -6.14
C ARG A 228 20.04 16.80 -4.96
N ARG A 229 18.91 16.68 -4.25
CA ARG A 229 18.76 15.73 -3.14
C ARG A 229 18.72 14.29 -3.65
N TRP A 230 17.94 14.04 -4.70
CA TRP A 230 17.88 12.72 -5.33
C TRP A 230 19.21 12.29 -5.94
N ASP A 231 19.98 13.22 -6.51
CA ASP A 231 21.29 12.90 -7.09
C ASP A 231 22.25 12.38 -6.01
N ALA A 232 22.28 12.98 -4.81
CA ALA A 232 23.07 12.45 -3.69
C ALA A 232 22.62 11.04 -3.24
N MET A 233 21.31 10.75 -3.31
CA MET A 233 20.78 9.42 -3.03
C MET A 233 21.19 8.40 -4.09
N PHE A 234 21.14 8.78 -5.38
CA PHE A 234 21.62 7.93 -6.46
C PHE A 234 23.12 7.68 -6.38
N GLU A 235 23.93 8.70 -6.07
CA GLU A 235 25.38 8.53 -5.88
C GLU A 235 25.70 7.49 -4.80
N TYR A 236 24.95 7.50 -3.68
CA TYR A 236 25.12 6.49 -2.65
C TYR A 236 24.77 5.08 -3.15
N ILE A 237 23.64 4.94 -3.87
CA ILE A 237 23.21 3.65 -4.43
C ILE A 237 24.24 3.12 -5.44
N GLU A 238 24.71 3.98 -6.35
CA GLU A 238 25.71 3.66 -7.37
C GLU A 238 27.03 3.18 -6.74
N LYS A 239 27.46 3.80 -5.63
CA LYS A 239 28.67 3.44 -4.88
C LYS A 239 28.52 2.23 -3.95
N THR A 240 27.33 1.64 -3.84
CA THR A 240 27.03 0.56 -2.89
C THR A 240 26.50 -0.69 -3.61
N PRO A 241 27.39 -1.55 -4.16
CA PRO A 241 27.01 -2.68 -5.03
C PRO A 241 26.12 -3.74 -4.37
N GLN A 242 26.09 -3.83 -3.04
CA GLN A 242 25.24 -4.78 -2.33
C GLN A 242 23.74 -4.45 -2.41
N ILE A 243 23.37 -3.23 -2.81
CA ILE A 243 21.97 -2.83 -2.95
C ILE A 243 21.39 -3.45 -4.22
N HIS A 244 20.35 -4.26 -4.09
CA HIS A 244 19.66 -4.88 -5.23
C HIS A 244 18.19 -4.48 -5.33
N ASP A 245 17.62 -3.91 -4.26
CA ASP A 245 16.21 -3.59 -4.15
C ASP A 245 15.96 -2.18 -3.59
N VAL A 246 15.10 -1.40 -4.27
CA VAL A 246 14.78 -0.01 -3.88
C VAL A 246 13.28 0.18 -3.69
N VAL A 247 12.86 0.77 -2.57
CA VAL A 247 11.49 1.30 -2.39
C VAL A 247 11.52 2.78 -2.71
N VAL A 248 10.80 3.26 -3.72
CA VAL A 248 10.56 4.69 -3.92
C VAL A 248 9.27 5.09 -3.21
N SER A 249 9.39 5.93 -2.17
CA SER A 249 8.29 6.34 -1.30
C SER A 249 8.54 7.78 -0.80
N GLY A 250 8.35 8.04 0.50
CA GLY A 250 8.34 9.36 1.11
C GLY A 250 6.98 9.63 1.74
N GLY A 251 6.31 10.68 1.26
CA GLY A 251 4.86 10.79 1.30
C GLY A 251 4.24 9.75 0.37
N ASP A 252 3.92 10.15 -0.86
CA ASP A 252 3.33 9.23 -1.84
C ASP A 252 3.95 9.45 -3.22
N SER A 253 4.47 8.38 -3.84
CA SER A 253 5.02 8.45 -5.21
C SER A 253 3.99 8.90 -6.25
N TYR A 254 2.70 8.75 -5.95
CA TYR A 254 1.60 9.35 -6.69
C TYR A 254 1.78 10.84 -6.84
N TYR A 255 2.25 11.58 -5.83
CA TYR A 255 2.37 13.03 -5.92
C TYR A 255 3.48 13.49 -6.88
N LEU A 256 4.35 12.59 -7.34
CA LEU A 256 5.39 12.94 -8.32
C LEU A 256 4.76 13.36 -9.65
N ASP A 257 5.35 14.38 -10.27
CA ASP A 257 5.10 14.70 -11.66
C ASP A 257 5.57 13.53 -12.56
N PRO A 258 4.92 13.25 -13.70
CA PRO A 258 5.34 12.19 -14.61
C PRO A 258 6.83 12.24 -14.97
N SER A 259 7.39 13.43 -15.20
CA SER A 259 8.82 13.59 -15.55
C SER A 259 9.76 13.20 -14.40
N HIS A 260 9.35 13.44 -13.15
CA HIS A 260 10.10 13.02 -11.97
C HIS A 260 10.03 11.52 -11.76
N LEU A 261 8.85 10.93 -11.99
CA LEU A 261 8.65 9.49 -11.92
C LEU A 261 9.55 8.77 -12.94
N THR A 262 9.51 9.19 -14.21
CA THR A 262 10.37 8.67 -15.29
C THR A 262 11.85 8.83 -14.96
N ARG A 263 12.30 10.02 -14.50
CA ARG A 263 13.70 10.23 -14.12
C ARG A 263 14.15 9.23 -13.06
N ILE A 264 13.38 9.05 -11.99
CA ILE A 264 13.74 8.13 -10.91
C ILE A 264 13.77 6.68 -11.43
N GLY A 265 12.73 6.28 -12.16
CA GLY A 265 12.62 4.93 -12.72
C GLY A 265 13.77 4.59 -13.66
N HIS A 266 14.07 5.47 -14.62
CA HIS A 266 15.16 5.29 -15.58
C HIS A 266 16.51 5.21 -14.89
N ARG A 267 16.80 6.10 -13.94
CA ARG A 267 18.06 6.05 -13.19
C ARG A 267 18.23 4.73 -12.44
N LEU A 268 17.20 4.21 -11.80
CA LEU A 268 17.26 2.89 -11.14
C LEU A 268 17.43 1.73 -12.15
N LEU A 269 16.80 1.83 -13.32
CA LEU A 269 16.97 0.86 -14.40
C LEU A 269 18.38 0.88 -15.00
N ASP A 270 19.07 2.01 -14.99
CA ASP A 270 20.42 2.15 -15.54
C ASP A 270 21.52 1.61 -14.59
N ILE A 271 21.25 1.52 -13.29
CA ILE A 271 22.24 1.03 -12.30
C ILE A 271 22.38 -0.51 -12.36
N PRO A 272 23.53 -1.09 -12.74
CA PRO A 272 23.65 -2.52 -13.07
C PRO A 272 23.29 -3.51 -11.94
N HIS A 273 23.62 -3.17 -10.69
CA HIS A 273 23.37 -4.02 -9.52
C HIS A 273 21.93 -3.96 -9.03
N ILE A 274 21.14 -2.95 -9.39
CA ILE A 274 19.71 -2.91 -9.06
C ILE A 274 18.97 -3.99 -9.86
N LYS A 275 18.26 -4.88 -9.17
CA LYS A 275 17.49 -5.98 -9.79
C LYS A 275 16.00 -5.76 -9.72
N ARG A 276 15.54 -4.98 -8.74
CA ARG A 276 14.13 -4.71 -8.53
C ARG A 276 13.91 -3.38 -7.84
N PHE A 277 12.78 -2.75 -8.13
CA PHE A 277 12.31 -1.62 -7.36
C PHE A 277 10.79 -1.52 -7.42
N ARG A 278 10.24 -0.70 -6.53
CA ARG A 278 8.81 -0.40 -6.52
C ARG A 278 8.55 1.04 -6.18
N PHE A 279 7.44 1.57 -6.69
CA PHE A 279 6.88 2.82 -6.22
C PHE A 279 5.75 2.54 -5.25
N ALA A 280 5.85 3.08 -4.04
CA ALA A 280 4.84 2.96 -3.01
C ALA A 280 3.85 4.13 -3.11
N THR A 281 2.56 3.80 -3.18
CA THR A 281 1.50 4.78 -3.35
C THR A 281 0.19 4.34 -2.70
N LYS A 282 -0.51 5.23 -1.99
CA LYS A 282 -1.92 5.01 -1.61
C LYS A 282 -2.90 5.52 -2.68
N GLY A 283 -2.38 6.20 -3.71
CA GLY A 283 -3.14 6.83 -4.80
C GLY A 283 -4.21 5.95 -5.43
N LEU A 284 -3.93 4.67 -5.66
CA LEU A 284 -4.92 3.74 -6.22
C LEU A 284 -6.16 3.57 -5.31
N ALA A 285 -5.99 3.68 -3.98
CA ALA A 285 -7.08 3.55 -3.02
C ALA A 285 -7.81 4.86 -2.72
N VAL A 286 -7.16 6.01 -2.92
CA VAL A 286 -7.66 7.31 -2.46
C VAL A 286 -7.93 8.30 -3.59
N CYS A 287 -7.47 8.00 -4.80
CA CYS A 287 -7.71 8.78 -6.00
C CYS A 287 -7.42 7.91 -7.25
N PRO A 288 -8.18 6.83 -7.51
CA PRO A 288 -7.91 5.95 -8.65
C PRO A 288 -7.99 6.66 -10.02
N MET A 289 -8.62 7.83 -10.07
CA MET A 289 -8.84 8.64 -11.26
C MET A 289 -7.56 8.91 -12.06
N ARG A 290 -6.40 9.13 -11.42
CA ARG A 290 -5.17 9.38 -12.19
C ARG A 290 -4.64 8.16 -12.94
N MET A 291 -5.10 6.96 -12.59
CA MET A 291 -4.78 5.74 -13.33
C MET A 291 -5.67 5.54 -14.57
N ILE A 292 -6.79 6.27 -14.66
CA ILE A 292 -7.81 6.10 -15.71
C ILE A 292 -8.12 7.41 -16.47
N ASP A 293 -7.61 8.55 -16.02
CA ASP A 293 -7.77 9.84 -16.68
C ASP A 293 -6.89 9.90 -17.93
N PRO A 294 -7.47 9.96 -19.14
CA PRO A 294 -6.68 10.01 -20.38
C PRO A 294 -5.88 11.30 -20.53
N ASN A 295 -6.18 12.35 -19.76
CA ASN A 295 -5.50 13.64 -19.81
C ASN A 295 -4.32 13.74 -18.83
N ASP A 296 -4.09 12.71 -18.00
CA ASP A 296 -2.95 12.67 -17.08
C ASP A 296 -1.91 11.64 -17.55
N ALA A 297 -0.65 12.07 -17.65
CA ALA A 297 0.42 11.24 -18.17
C ALA A 297 1.06 10.30 -17.13
N TRP A 298 0.65 10.36 -15.85
CA TRP A 298 1.34 9.66 -14.77
C TRP A 298 1.28 8.14 -14.91
N VAL A 299 0.12 7.59 -15.24
CA VAL A 299 -0.01 6.13 -15.44
C VAL A 299 0.80 5.66 -16.63
N ASN A 300 0.86 6.45 -17.71
CA ASN A 300 1.66 6.14 -18.88
C ASN A 300 3.16 6.18 -18.58
N ALA A 301 3.62 7.16 -17.79
CA ALA A 301 5.00 7.21 -17.31
C ALA A 301 5.34 5.99 -16.44
N PHE A 302 4.44 5.58 -15.53
CA PHE A 302 4.65 4.38 -14.71
C PHE A 302 4.74 3.11 -15.58
N VAL A 303 3.80 2.95 -16.52
CA VAL A 303 3.79 1.78 -17.41
C VAL A 303 5.05 1.73 -18.26
N GLU A 304 5.49 2.86 -18.83
CA GLU A 304 6.74 2.93 -19.60
C GLU A 304 7.94 2.44 -18.78
N ILE A 305 8.11 2.91 -17.53
CA ILE A 305 9.16 2.42 -16.63
C ILE A 305 9.03 0.92 -16.38
N SER A 306 7.80 0.42 -16.21
CA SER A 306 7.55 -1.01 -15.99
C SER A 306 7.90 -1.84 -17.22
N ASP A 307 7.54 -1.37 -18.41
CA ASP A 307 7.82 -2.01 -19.70
C ASP A 307 9.32 -2.10 -19.93
N ARG A 308 10.04 -0.98 -19.76
CA ARG A 308 11.50 -0.94 -19.82
C ARG A 308 12.15 -1.87 -18.79
N GLY A 309 11.57 -1.94 -17.58
CA GLY A 309 11.98 -2.91 -16.56
C GLY A 309 11.93 -4.34 -17.08
N ARG A 310 10.83 -4.74 -17.72
CA ARG A 310 10.69 -6.08 -18.33
C ARG A 310 11.71 -6.31 -19.45
N GLU A 311 11.96 -5.32 -20.30
CA GLU A 311 12.95 -5.39 -21.39
C GLU A 311 14.37 -5.66 -20.87
N VAL A 312 14.78 -4.99 -19.79
CA VAL A 312 16.13 -5.15 -19.20
C VAL A 312 16.20 -6.23 -18.12
N GLY A 313 15.13 -7.01 -17.91
CA GLY A 313 15.07 -8.10 -16.95
C GLY A 313 15.08 -7.66 -15.48
N LYS A 314 14.56 -6.46 -15.17
CA LYS A 314 14.43 -5.92 -13.82
C LYS A 314 12.97 -5.86 -13.38
N GLU A 315 12.70 -6.22 -12.14
CA GLU A 315 11.34 -6.16 -11.61
C GLU A 315 10.95 -4.73 -11.23
N VAL A 316 9.83 -4.26 -11.78
CA VAL A 316 9.19 -3.00 -11.39
C VAL A 316 7.78 -3.30 -10.91
N ALA A 317 7.45 -2.85 -9.70
CA ALA A 317 6.12 -3.03 -9.12
C ALA A 317 5.53 -1.74 -8.55
N MET A 318 4.21 -1.71 -8.42
CA MET A 318 3.48 -0.74 -7.61
C MET A 318 3.15 -1.39 -6.27
N HIS A 319 3.49 -0.72 -5.16
CA HIS A 319 3.01 -1.11 -3.84
C HIS A 319 1.87 -0.16 -3.46
N THR A 320 0.65 -0.67 -3.36
CA THR A 320 -0.55 0.06 -2.99
C THR A 320 -0.94 -0.13 -1.52
N HIS A 321 -1.87 0.67 -0.99
CA HIS A 321 -2.24 0.69 0.42
C HIS A 321 -3.76 0.79 0.62
N PHE A 322 -4.40 -0.37 0.81
CA PHE A 322 -5.83 -0.54 1.06
C PHE A 322 -5.98 -1.16 2.44
N ASN A 323 -6.89 -0.61 3.23
CA ASN A 323 -7.16 -1.06 4.59
C ASN A 323 -8.59 -1.54 4.78
N HIS A 324 -9.54 -1.15 3.93
CA HIS A 324 -10.93 -1.56 4.10
C HIS A 324 -11.61 -1.89 2.77
N PRO A 325 -12.48 -2.91 2.69
CA PRO A 325 -13.26 -3.21 1.49
C PRO A 325 -14.02 -2.01 0.90
N ASN A 326 -14.46 -1.07 1.74
CA ASN A 326 -15.19 0.13 1.28
C ASN A 326 -14.32 1.08 0.46
N GLU A 327 -12.99 1.05 0.59
CA GLU A 327 -12.09 1.85 -0.27
C GLU A 327 -12.09 1.37 -1.75
N ILE A 328 -12.68 0.19 -2.02
CA ILE A 328 -12.77 -0.39 -3.36
C ILE A 328 -14.11 0.03 -3.97
N THR A 329 -14.04 0.95 -4.94
CA THR A 329 -15.16 1.42 -5.75
C THR A 329 -15.02 0.90 -7.18
N TRP A 330 -16.06 1.02 -8.02
CA TRP A 330 -15.93 0.67 -9.44
C TRP A 330 -14.82 1.48 -10.16
N ALA A 331 -14.51 2.71 -9.72
CA ALA A 331 -13.39 3.49 -10.27
C ALA A 331 -12.04 2.85 -9.90
N THR A 332 -11.93 2.31 -8.68
CA THR A 332 -10.80 1.52 -8.22
C THR A 332 -10.64 0.25 -9.05
N GLU A 333 -11.74 -0.46 -9.33
CA GLU A 333 -11.73 -1.68 -10.14
C GLU A 333 -11.28 -1.40 -11.58
N MET A 334 -11.74 -0.30 -12.18
CA MET A 334 -11.28 0.16 -13.50
C MET A 334 -9.78 0.48 -13.51
N ALA A 335 -9.29 1.18 -12.48
CA ALA A 335 -7.87 1.50 -12.35
C ALA A 335 -7.01 0.25 -12.17
N ALA A 336 -7.42 -0.69 -11.32
CA ALA A 336 -6.74 -1.96 -11.12
C ALA A 336 -6.70 -2.80 -12.40
N ARG A 337 -7.83 -2.90 -13.11
CA ARG A 337 -7.93 -3.59 -14.40
C ARG A 337 -7.01 -2.96 -15.46
N THR A 338 -6.97 -1.63 -15.52
CA THR A 338 -6.07 -0.89 -16.43
C THR A 338 -4.61 -1.25 -16.15
N LEU A 339 -4.19 -1.22 -14.89
CA LEU A 339 -2.83 -1.60 -14.50
C LEU A 339 -2.52 -3.06 -14.86
N PHE A 340 -3.43 -3.99 -14.56
CA PHE A 340 -3.27 -5.41 -14.86
C PHE A 340 -3.15 -5.68 -16.37
N GLN A 341 -4.04 -5.09 -17.18
CA GLN A 341 -3.99 -5.23 -18.65
C GLN A 341 -2.71 -4.67 -19.26
N ARG A 342 -2.10 -3.67 -18.61
CA ARG A 342 -0.82 -3.08 -19.01
C ARG A 342 0.39 -3.82 -18.43
N GLY A 343 0.19 -4.98 -17.80
CA GLY A 343 1.27 -5.82 -17.27
C GLY A 343 1.93 -5.28 -16.01
N VAL A 344 1.31 -4.31 -15.32
CA VAL A 344 1.84 -3.74 -14.08
C VAL A 344 1.60 -4.72 -12.92
N ARG A 345 2.68 -5.07 -12.21
CA ARG A 345 2.58 -5.85 -10.97
C ARG A 345 2.20 -4.94 -9.81
N VAL A 346 1.04 -5.19 -9.20
CA VAL A 346 0.54 -4.45 -8.04
C VAL A 346 0.52 -5.34 -6.80
N ARG A 347 1.00 -4.81 -5.67
CA ARG A 347 1.02 -5.48 -4.35
C ARG A 347 0.40 -4.59 -3.30
N ASN A 348 -0.37 -5.13 -2.37
CA ASN A 348 -1.03 -4.36 -1.33
C ASN A 348 -0.37 -4.49 0.05
N GLN A 349 -0.20 -3.36 0.71
CA GLN A 349 0.25 -3.23 2.10
C GLN A 349 -0.91 -2.68 2.93
N THR A 350 -1.55 -3.54 3.70
CA THR A 350 -2.58 -3.19 4.67
C THR A 350 -1.94 -2.92 6.04
N VAL A 351 -2.53 -2.03 6.84
CA VAL A 351 -2.25 -1.92 8.28
C VAL A 351 -3.47 -2.41 9.03
N LEU A 352 -3.25 -3.27 10.03
CA LEU A 352 -4.28 -3.72 10.95
C LEU A 352 -4.64 -2.59 11.90
N LEU A 353 -5.88 -2.13 11.85
CA LEU A 353 -6.38 -0.92 12.51
C LEU A 353 -7.69 -1.24 13.23
N ARG A 354 -7.72 -0.90 14.53
CA ARG A 354 -8.87 -1.14 15.41
C ARG A 354 -10.12 -0.42 14.90
N GLY A 355 -11.23 -1.14 14.81
CA GLY A 355 -12.51 -0.69 14.26
C GLY A 355 -12.42 -0.16 12.83
N VAL A 356 -11.43 -0.64 12.07
CA VAL A 356 -11.35 -0.46 10.62
C VAL A 356 -11.36 -1.84 9.98
N ASN A 357 -10.40 -2.71 10.29
CA ASN A 357 -10.24 -4.00 9.62
C ASN A 357 -9.78 -5.13 10.56
N ASP A 358 -9.94 -4.94 11.85
CA ASP A 358 -9.57 -5.83 12.95
C ASP A 358 -10.57 -6.97 13.21
N THR A 359 -11.34 -7.35 12.19
CA THR A 359 -12.24 -8.51 12.26
C THR A 359 -11.90 -9.51 11.16
N ILE A 360 -12.07 -10.80 11.45
CA ILE A 360 -11.81 -11.89 10.49
C ILE A 360 -12.62 -11.66 9.20
N ALA A 361 -13.91 -11.33 9.32
CA ALA A 361 -14.79 -11.11 8.17
C ALA A 361 -14.29 -9.96 7.27
N THR A 362 -13.96 -8.82 7.86
CA THR A 362 -13.53 -7.63 7.10
C THR A 362 -12.18 -7.87 6.43
N MET A 363 -11.22 -8.47 7.14
CA MET A 363 -9.91 -8.78 6.57
C MET A 363 -10.03 -9.84 5.46
N ALA A 364 -10.86 -10.87 5.64
CA ALA A 364 -11.10 -11.88 4.62
C ALA A 364 -11.72 -11.28 3.35
N GLU A 365 -12.70 -10.39 3.50
CA GLU A 365 -13.31 -9.68 2.38
C GLU A 365 -12.29 -8.81 1.64
N LEU A 366 -11.46 -8.06 2.37
CA LEU A 366 -10.42 -7.21 1.78
C LEU A 366 -9.43 -8.04 0.96
N ILE A 367 -8.91 -9.12 1.53
CA ILE A 367 -7.94 -9.99 0.86
C ILE A 367 -8.53 -10.59 -0.43
N ARG A 368 -9.79 -11.06 -0.38
CA ARG A 368 -10.46 -11.61 -1.56
C ARG A 368 -10.69 -10.56 -2.64
N LYS A 369 -11.23 -9.38 -2.28
CA LYS A 369 -11.43 -8.29 -3.25
C LYS A 369 -10.12 -7.83 -3.89
N LEU A 370 -9.04 -7.71 -3.13
CA LEU A 370 -7.72 -7.40 -3.70
C LEU A 370 -7.26 -8.47 -4.69
N SER A 371 -7.44 -9.74 -4.34
CA SER A 371 -7.10 -10.88 -5.20
C SER A 371 -7.91 -10.88 -6.50
N ASP A 372 -9.21 -10.62 -6.42
CA ASP A 372 -10.11 -10.53 -7.59
C ASP A 372 -9.74 -9.38 -8.53
N LEU A 373 -9.06 -8.35 -8.00
CA LEU A 373 -8.51 -7.23 -8.76
C LEU A 373 -7.07 -7.44 -9.25
N MET A 374 -6.55 -8.65 -9.11
CA MET A 374 -5.16 -9.01 -9.46
C MET A 374 -4.12 -8.17 -8.69
N ILE A 375 -4.50 -7.66 -7.53
CA ILE A 375 -3.61 -6.98 -6.59
C ILE A 375 -3.16 -8.02 -5.58
N GLN A 376 -1.86 -8.36 -5.59
CA GLN A 376 -1.33 -9.36 -4.65
C GLN A 376 -1.41 -8.82 -3.21
N PRO A 377 -2.18 -9.43 -2.29
CA PRO A 377 -2.11 -9.09 -0.87
C PRO A 377 -0.72 -9.46 -0.37
N TYR A 378 0.07 -8.47 0.05
CA TYR A 378 1.49 -8.68 0.35
C TYR A 378 1.79 -8.67 1.84
N TYR A 379 1.44 -7.57 2.51
CA TYR A 379 1.61 -7.45 3.96
C TYR A 379 0.34 -6.96 4.64
N VAL A 380 0.10 -7.49 5.84
CA VAL A 380 -0.74 -6.86 6.86
C VAL A 380 0.18 -6.47 8.01
N TYR A 381 0.38 -5.16 8.21
CA TYR A 381 1.22 -4.63 9.28
C TYR A 381 0.43 -4.58 10.58
N LEU A 382 1.02 -5.11 11.66
CA LEU A 382 0.64 -4.70 13.01
C LEU A 382 0.95 -3.20 13.15
N GLY A 383 -0.01 -2.42 13.67
CA GLY A 383 0.09 -0.97 13.70
C GLY A 383 1.28 -0.43 14.50
N ASP A 384 2.20 0.24 13.81
CA ASP A 384 3.37 0.90 14.42
C ASP A 384 2.95 1.91 15.49
N MET A 385 3.87 2.20 16.42
CA MET A 385 3.69 3.29 17.41
C MET A 385 3.78 4.64 16.70
N VAL A 386 2.62 5.19 16.34
CA VAL A 386 2.48 6.51 15.71
C VAL A 386 1.74 7.43 16.67
N LYS A 387 2.22 8.68 16.80
CA LYS A 387 1.71 9.67 17.74
C LYS A 387 0.21 9.93 17.48
N GLY A 388 -0.61 10.00 18.52
CA GLY A 388 -2.03 10.37 18.44
C GLY A 388 -2.95 9.34 17.78
N VAL A 389 -2.50 8.09 17.61
CA VAL A 389 -3.31 7.01 17.02
C VAL A 389 -3.32 5.72 17.84
N GLU A 390 -3.04 5.80 19.14
CA GLU A 390 -3.14 4.65 20.05
C GLU A 390 -4.56 4.02 20.02
N ASP A 391 -5.60 4.79 19.69
CA ASP A 391 -6.98 4.32 19.48
C ASP A 391 -7.17 3.39 18.27
N LEU A 392 -6.22 3.41 17.33
CA LEU A 392 -6.22 2.58 16.13
C LEU A 392 -5.34 1.35 16.24
N ARG A 393 -4.48 1.26 17.25
CA ARG A 393 -3.57 0.11 17.42
C ARG A 393 -4.30 -1.10 17.95
N THR A 394 -3.89 -2.28 17.49
CA THR A 394 -4.37 -3.60 17.92
C THR A 394 -3.26 -4.36 18.64
N SER A 395 -3.61 -5.35 19.45
CA SER A 395 -2.63 -6.24 20.08
C SER A 395 -2.04 -7.26 19.09
N LEU A 396 -0.89 -7.82 19.43
CA LEU A 396 -0.32 -8.98 18.74
C LEU A 396 -1.28 -10.19 18.80
N ALA A 397 -1.97 -10.39 19.93
CA ALA A 397 -2.99 -11.44 20.07
C ALA A 397 -4.11 -11.30 19.03
N THR A 398 -4.61 -10.08 18.80
CA THR A 398 -5.64 -9.79 17.78
C THR A 398 -5.15 -10.15 16.38
N ALA A 399 -3.90 -9.79 16.05
CA ALA A 399 -3.32 -10.12 14.75
C ALA A 399 -3.13 -11.64 14.55
N LEU A 400 -2.63 -12.34 15.57
CA LEU A 400 -2.47 -13.80 15.56
C LEU A 400 -3.82 -14.51 15.40
N HIS A 401 -4.84 -14.05 16.13
CA HIS A 401 -6.18 -14.60 16.04
C HIS A 401 -6.77 -14.44 14.64
N ILE A 402 -6.64 -13.26 14.02
CA ILE A 402 -7.11 -13.03 12.66
C ILE A 402 -6.36 -13.91 11.67
N GLU A 403 -5.02 -13.90 11.70
CA GLU A 403 -4.21 -14.71 10.76
C GLU A 403 -4.57 -16.20 10.85
N GLN A 404 -4.63 -16.75 12.07
CA GLN A 404 -4.96 -18.16 12.31
C GLN A 404 -6.33 -18.54 11.72
N ASN A 405 -7.34 -17.68 11.82
CA ASN A 405 -8.69 -17.96 11.33
C ASN A 405 -8.87 -17.69 9.81
N LEU A 406 -7.90 -17.04 9.16
CA LEU A 406 -7.90 -16.84 7.71
C LEU A 406 -7.17 -17.95 6.96
N ILE A 407 -6.11 -18.50 7.56
CA ILE A 407 -5.34 -19.61 6.99
C ILE A 407 -6.27 -20.81 6.73
N GLY A 408 -6.16 -21.39 5.53
CA GLY A 408 -7.02 -22.48 5.07
C GLY A 408 -8.34 -22.01 4.43
N GLY A 409 -8.85 -20.83 4.79
CA GLY A 409 -10.06 -20.23 4.20
C GLY A 409 -9.81 -19.34 2.98
N ILE A 410 -8.54 -19.02 2.69
CA ILE A 410 -8.08 -18.24 1.54
C ILE A 410 -6.94 -19.01 0.86
N ALA A 411 -6.88 -18.94 -0.47
CA ALA A 411 -5.81 -19.56 -1.25
C ALA A 411 -4.42 -19.07 -0.77
N GLY A 412 -3.49 -19.98 -0.51
CA GLY A 412 -2.22 -19.65 0.14
C GLY A 412 -1.38 -18.61 -0.58
N PHE A 413 -1.45 -18.53 -1.92
CA PHE A 413 -0.74 -17.51 -2.70
C PHE A 413 -1.36 -16.09 -2.60
N ASN A 414 -2.60 -15.99 -2.12
CA ASN A 414 -3.30 -14.75 -1.83
C ASN A 414 -3.24 -14.37 -0.34
N MET A 415 -2.73 -15.26 0.53
CA MET A 415 -2.56 -14.92 1.94
C MET A 415 -1.41 -13.94 2.13
N PRO A 416 -1.67 -12.71 2.63
CA PRO A 416 -0.60 -11.78 2.94
C PRO A 416 0.20 -12.29 4.14
N LYS A 417 1.45 -11.86 4.27
CA LYS A 417 2.21 -12.09 5.50
C LYS A 417 1.77 -11.06 6.54
N PHE A 418 1.33 -11.52 7.71
CA PHE A 418 1.16 -10.61 8.83
C PHE A 418 2.52 -10.32 9.44
N VAL A 419 2.85 -9.03 9.59
CA VAL A 419 4.18 -8.60 10.03
C VAL A 419 4.12 -7.49 11.06
N VAL A 420 5.09 -7.48 11.97
CA VAL A 420 5.40 -6.33 12.82
C VAL A 420 6.67 -5.66 12.27
N ASP A 421 6.70 -4.33 12.15
CA ASP A 421 7.96 -3.60 11.94
C ASP A 421 8.54 -3.27 13.30
N LEU A 422 9.67 -3.90 13.63
CA LEU A 422 10.23 -3.78 14.97
C LEU A 422 10.75 -2.36 15.20
N PRO A 423 10.43 -1.74 16.34
CA PRO A 423 10.86 -0.39 16.65
C PRO A 423 12.39 -0.30 16.71
N ARG A 424 12.93 0.91 16.55
CA ARG A 424 14.38 1.18 16.61
C ARG A 424 15.22 0.36 15.61
N GLY A 425 14.67 0.14 14.41
CA GLY A 425 15.44 -0.41 13.29
C GLY A 425 15.53 -1.94 13.19
N GLY A 426 14.74 -2.70 13.95
CA GLY A 426 14.78 -4.18 13.89
C GLY A 426 14.19 -4.76 12.60
N GLY A 427 13.40 -3.96 11.88
CA GLY A 427 12.81 -4.34 10.60
C GLY A 427 11.61 -5.26 10.71
N LYS A 428 11.09 -5.68 9.56
CA LYS A 428 9.82 -6.40 9.40
C LYS A 428 10.00 -7.87 9.75
N ARG A 429 9.21 -8.38 10.69
CA ARG A 429 9.19 -9.78 11.14
C ARG A 429 7.79 -10.36 11.00
N PRO A 430 7.64 -11.61 10.51
CA PRO A 430 6.36 -12.32 10.58
C PRO A 430 5.84 -12.34 12.02
N ILE A 431 4.55 -12.07 12.25
CA ILE A 431 4.01 -12.01 13.62
C ILE A 431 4.07 -13.35 14.37
N THR A 432 4.40 -14.44 13.69
CA THR A 432 4.59 -15.78 14.26
C THR A 432 6.05 -16.07 14.66
N SER A 433 6.98 -15.15 14.42
CA SER A 433 8.42 -15.34 14.72
C SER A 433 8.88 -14.65 16.01
N PHE A 434 8.00 -14.46 17.00
CA PHE A 434 8.39 -13.89 18.30
C PHE A 434 9.16 -14.91 19.14
N GLU A 435 10.01 -14.43 20.03
CA GLU A 435 10.73 -15.27 21.00
C GLU A 435 9.88 -15.52 22.24
N ASN A 436 9.17 -14.48 22.71
CA ASN A 436 8.23 -14.56 23.81
C ASN A 436 7.11 -13.53 23.62
N TYR A 437 5.92 -13.83 24.12
CA TYR A 437 4.81 -12.89 24.17
C TYR A 437 4.04 -13.06 25.48
N ASP A 438 4.08 -12.03 26.31
CA ASP A 438 3.30 -11.95 27.53
C ASP A 438 2.01 -11.18 27.24
N THR A 439 0.88 -11.89 27.26
CA THR A 439 -0.45 -11.34 26.99
C THR A 439 -1.00 -10.51 28.15
N GLU A 440 -0.51 -10.73 29.38
CA GLU A 440 -0.89 -9.98 30.58
C GLU A 440 -0.20 -8.62 30.67
N THR A 441 1.00 -8.48 30.11
CA THR A 441 1.68 -7.18 30.00
C THR A 441 1.55 -6.56 28.61
N GLY A 442 1.23 -7.35 27.59
CA GLY A 442 1.19 -6.90 26.19
C GLY A 442 2.58 -6.71 25.59
N VAL A 443 3.61 -7.38 26.13
CA VAL A 443 5.01 -7.20 25.68
C VAL A 443 5.47 -8.44 24.93
N SER A 444 5.96 -8.24 23.70
CA SER A 444 6.59 -9.29 22.90
C SER A 444 8.06 -9.00 22.64
N THR A 445 8.87 -10.06 22.54
CA THR A 445 10.31 -9.99 22.24
C THR A 445 10.64 -10.65 20.92
N TRP A 446 11.64 -10.11 20.23
CA TRP A 446 11.97 -10.49 18.87
C TRP A 446 13.48 -10.44 18.62
N LYS A 447 13.96 -11.24 17.68
CA LYS A 447 15.32 -11.12 17.12
C LYS A 447 15.28 -10.84 15.62
N ALA A 448 16.30 -10.16 15.13
CA ALA A 448 16.49 -9.87 13.72
C ALA A 448 17.93 -10.21 13.26
N PRO A 449 18.31 -11.50 13.17
CA PRO A 449 19.70 -11.91 12.95
C PRO A 449 20.35 -11.29 11.71
N ALA A 450 19.60 -11.20 10.61
CA ALA A 450 20.09 -10.65 9.34
C ALA A 450 20.28 -9.12 9.34
N VAL A 451 19.72 -8.40 10.32
CA VAL A 451 19.76 -6.93 10.41
C VAL A 451 20.59 -6.47 11.60
N ALA A 452 20.46 -7.14 12.74
CA ALA A 452 21.01 -6.71 14.02
C ALA A 452 21.60 -7.86 14.87
N GLY A 453 21.88 -9.02 14.26
CA GLY A 453 22.42 -10.19 14.98
C GLY A 453 21.53 -10.64 16.13
N ASP A 454 22.13 -10.87 17.29
CA ASP A 454 21.43 -11.39 18.49
C ASP A 454 20.70 -10.30 19.30
N ARG A 455 20.63 -9.07 18.80
CA ARG A 455 19.91 -7.99 19.49
C ARG A 455 18.44 -8.35 19.65
N VAL A 456 17.97 -8.24 20.90
CA VAL A 456 16.56 -8.42 21.25
C VAL A 456 15.82 -7.10 21.14
N PHE A 457 14.71 -7.11 20.40
CA PHE A 457 13.78 -6.01 20.26
C PHE A 457 12.52 -6.30 21.07
N ARG A 458 11.88 -5.23 21.58
CA ARG A 458 10.60 -5.31 22.27
C ARG A 458 9.55 -4.57 21.46
N TYR A 459 8.38 -5.17 21.33
CA TYR A 459 7.19 -4.53 20.82
C TYR A 459 6.11 -4.54 21.91
N HIS A 460 5.42 -3.41 22.05
CA HIS A 460 4.42 -3.19 23.09
C HIS A 460 3.06 -3.10 22.43
N ASP A 461 2.08 -3.85 22.90
CA ASP A 461 0.68 -3.72 22.54
C ASP A 461 0.12 -2.33 22.95
N PRO A 462 -1.07 -1.94 22.45
CA PRO A 462 -1.69 -0.68 22.85
C PRO A 462 -1.94 -0.59 24.36
N VAL A 463 -1.84 0.62 24.92
CA VAL A 463 -2.06 0.93 26.35
C VAL A 463 -3.42 0.42 26.82
N LYS A 464 -4.46 0.63 26.01
CA LYS A 464 -5.79 0.04 26.22
C LYS A 464 -5.91 -1.21 25.35
N ARG A 465 -5.94 -2.37 26.01
CA ARG A 465 -6.05 -3.68 25.38
C ARG A 465 -7.52 -4.04 25.10
N ASP A 466 -7.71 -4.89 24.11
CA ASP A 466 -9.01 -5.31 23.55
C ASP A 466 -9.84 -6.13 24.55
#